data_AF-A0A966NZJ8-F1
#
_entry.id   AF-A0A966NZJ8-F1
#
_cell.length_a   1.000
_cell.length_b   1.000
_cell.length_c   1.000
_cell.angle_alpha   90.00
_cell.angle_beta   90.00
_cell.angle_gamma   90.00
#
_symmetry.space_group_name_H-M   'P 1'
#
loop_
_entity.id
_entity.type
_entity.pdbx_description
1 polymer ?
#
loop_
_entity_poly.entity_id
_entity_poly.type
_entity_poly.pdbx_seq_one_letter_code
_entity_poly.pdbx_strand_id
1 'polypeptide(L)'
;MLAVRIAARSAKWTERTDLSTGGFVLAGGKSTRFGADKALAELGTRHMIDAVIDSLRPVVDRISIVGGDPAIAFARHLSHIEDHEKHRGPWAALASVSAHVSD
;
A
#
# COMPACT_ATOMS: atom_id res chain seq x y z
N MET A 1 -10.69 -38.73 4.33
CA MET A 1 -9.77 -37.69 4.84
C MET A 1 -8.73 -37.44 3.76
N LEU A 2 -8.97 -36.47 2.88
CA LEU A 2 -8.21 -36.26 1.64
C LEU A 2 -7.19 -35.14 1.88
N ALA A 3 -5.89 -35.47 1.91
CA ALA A 3 -4.82 -34.49 1.98
C ALA A 3 -4.65 -33.86 0.58
N VAL A 4 -4.94 -32.57 0.46
CA VAL A 4 -4.61 -31.78 -0.73
C VAL A 4 -3.09 -31.61 -0.78
N ARG A 5 -2.40 -32.50 -1.51
CA ARG A 5 -0.99 -32.30 -1.87
C ARG A 5 -0.94 -31.27 -2.98
N ILE A 6 -0.58 -30.03 -2.64
CA ILE A 6 -0.21 -29.03 -3.65
C ILE A 6 1.12 -29.49 -4.22
N ALA A 7 1.09 -30.06 -5.42
CA ALA A 7 2.27 -30.41 -6.19
C ALA A 7 3.06 -29.13 -6.46
N ALA A 8 4.28 -29.06 -5.93
CA ALA A 8 5.25 -28.02 -6.25
C ALA A 8 5.46 -28.00 -7.77
N ARG A 9 4.91 -26.98 -8.44
CA ARG A 9 5.22 -26.72 -9.84
C ARG A 9 6.62 -26.11 -9.90
N SER A 10 7.56 -26.93 -10.32
CA SER A 10 8.90 -26.55 -10.78
C SER A 10 8.77 -25.55 -11.94
N ALA A 11 8.98 -24.27 -11.63
CA ALA A 11 9.43 -23.28 -12.58
C ALA A 11 10.71 -22.68 -11.97
N LYS A 12 11.79 -22.64 -12.75
CA LYS A 12 13.09 -22.09 -12.36
C LYS A 12 12.90 -20.67 -11.80
N TRP A 13 12.90 -20.53 -10.47
CA TRP A 13 13.16 -19.26 -9.81
C TRP A 13 14.66 -19.04 -9.93
N THR A 14 15.09 -18.36 -10.99
CA THR A 14 16.39 -17.71 -10.99
C THR A 14 16.39 -16.79 -9.78
N GLU A 15 17.34 -16.93 -8.86
CA GLU A 15 17.52 -15.99 -7.74
C GLU A 15 17.66 -14.58 -8.33
N ARG A 16 16.56 -13.82 -8.33
CA ARG A 16 16.60 -12.39 -8.61
C ARG A 16 17.16 -11.74 -7.35
N THR A 17 18.48 -11.60 -7.31
CA THR A 17 19.19 -10.91 -6.22
C THR A 17 19.04 -9.39 -6.30
N ASP A 18 18.24 -8.88 -7.24
CA ASP A 18 17.99 -7.47 -7.52
C ASP A 18 16.53 -7.02 -7.26
N LEU A 19 15.74 -7.82 -6.54
CA LEU A 19 14.37 -7.45 -6.15
C LEU A 19 14.38 -6.31 -5.14
N SER A 20 13.87 -5.13 -5.52
CA SER A 20 13.49 -4.08 -4.57
C SER A 20 12.05 -4.30 -4.06
N THR A 21 11.82 -4.11 -2.77
CA THR A 21 10.50 -4.22 -2.14
C THR A 21 9.90 -2.83 -1.94
N GLY A 22 8.69 -2.60 -2.49
CA GLY A 22 7.92 -1.36 -2.29
C GLY A 22 6.82 -1.50 -1.25
N GLY A 23 6.66 -0.49 -0.39
CA GLY A 23 5.55 -0.34 0.53
C GLY A 23 4.50 0.63 -0.01
N PHE A 24 3.23 0.23 -0.02
CA PHE A 24 2.13 1.04 -0.56
C PHE A 24 1.06 1.24 0.51
N VAL A 25 0.88 2.48 0.97
CA VAL A 25 -0.10 2.82 2.01
C VAL A 25 -1.37 3.30 1.34
N LEU A 26 -2.44 2.50 1.44
CA LEU A 26 -3.75 2.85 0.89
C LEU A 26 -4.43 3.88 1.79
N ALA A 27 -4.37 5.15 1.42
CA ALA A 27 -4.90 6.29 2.19
C ALA A 27 -6.21 6.85 1.61
N GLY A 28 -6.75 6.24 0.55
CA GLY A 28 -8.03 6.61 -0.03
C GLY A 28 -9.25 6.00 0.69
N GLY A 29 -10.44 6.44 0.25
CA GLY A 29 -11.72 5.93 0.75
C GLY A 29 -12.60 7.04 1.31
N LYS A 30 -13.88 6.74 1.54
CA LYS A 30 -14.86 7.74 2.02
C LYS A 30 -14.85 7.94 3.54
N SER A 31 -14.19 7.05 4.28
CA SER A 31 -14.15 7.04 5.75
C SER A 31 -15.53 7.21 6.44
N THR A 32 -16.62 6.80 5.79
CA THR A 32 -18.01 7.09 6.20
C THR A 32 -18.41 6.47 7.54
N ARG A 33 -17.78 5.34 7.91
CA ARG A 33 -17.97 4.69 9.22
C ARG A 33 -17.05 5.27 10.30
N PHE A 34 -15.98 5.95 9.91
CA PHE A 34 -14.96 6.49 10.81
C PHE A 34 -15.23 7.97 11.15
N GLY A 35 -15.99 8.69 10.31
CA GLY A 35 -16.46 10.05 10.57
C GLY A 35 -15.43 11.15 10.31
N ALA A 36 -14.16 10.80 10.12
CA ALA A 36 -13.07 11.69 9.76
C ALA A 36 -12.15 11.01 8.74
N ASP A 37 -11.25 11.75 8.10
CA ASP A 37 -10.23 11.14 7.24
C ASP A 37 -9.37 10.17 8.07
N LYS A 38 -9.53 8.86 7.81
CA LYS A 38 -8.88 7.80 8.55
C LYS A 38 -7.35 7.89 8.48
N ALA A 39 -6.77 8.41 7.39
CA ALA A 39 -5.33 8.56 7.28
C ALA A 39 -4.80 9.55 8.32
N LEU A 40 -5.54 10.64 8.54
CA LEU A 40 -5.21 11.71 9.48
C LEU A 40 -5.86 11.53 10.86
N ALA A 41 -6.56 10.43 11.09
CA ALA A 41 -7.10 10.12 12.40
C ALA A 41 -5.99 9.99 13.44
N GLU A 42 -6.17 10.62 14.59
CA GLU A 42 -5.22 10.55 15.69
C GLU A 42 -5.24 9.16 16.35
N LEU A 43 -4.04 8.64 16.63
CA LEU A 43 -3.76 7.46 17.41
C LEU A 43 -2.79 7.86 18.53
N GLY A 44 -3.35 8.37 19.62
CA GLY A 44 -2.57 9.04 20.66
C GLY A 44 -2.02 10.37 20.14
N THR A 45 -0.70 10.54 20.13
CA THR A 45 -0.03 11.77 19.66
C THR A 45 0.40 11.71 18.18
N ARG A 46 0.04 10.65 17.45
CA ARG A 46 0.46 10.41 16.06
C ARG A 46 -0.74 10.27 15.15
N HIS A 47 -0.64 10.59 13.86
CA HIS A 47 -1.68 10.20 12.91
C HIS A 47 -1.56 8.70 12.56
N MET A 48 -2.68 8.06 12.25
CA MET A 48 -2.73 6.65 11.88
C MET A 48 -1.78 6.32 10.72
N ILE A 49 -1.71 7.18 9.72
CA ILE A 49 -0.81 6.96 8.58
C ILE A 49 0.67 7.01 8.97
N ASP A 50 1.05 7.83 9.95
CA ASP A 50 2.43 7.91 10.43
C ASP A 50 2.85 6.59 11.09
N ALA A 51 1.95 5.99 11.87
CA ALA A 51 2.19 4.68 12.49
C ALA A 51 2.37 3.56 11.45
N VAL A 52 1.61 3.60 10.34
CA VAL A 52 1.76 2.63 9.24
C VAL A 52 3.08 2.83 8.50
N ILE A 53 3.44 4.08 8.19
CA ILE A 53 4.70 4.42 7.51
C ILE A 53 5.90 3.96 8.36
N ASP A 54 5.90 4.29 9.66
CA ASP A 54 6.97 3.88 10.57
C ASP A 54 7.15 2.36 10.61
N SER A 55 6.05 1.62 10.53
CA SER A 55 6.06 0.15 10.52
C SER A 55 6.61 -0.43 9.20
N LEU A 56 6.43 0.27 8.07
CA LEU A 56 6.92 -0.17 6.76
C LEU A 56 8.40 0.17 6.53
N ARG A 57 8.87 1.33 7.03
CA ARG A 57 10.24 1.82 6.83
C ARG A 57 11.36 0.78 7.00
N PRO A 58 11.37 -0.09 8.02
CA PRO A 58 12.48 -1.03 8.20
C PRO A 58 12.47 -2.23 7.25
N VAL A 59 11.40 -2.46 6.48
CA VAL A 59 11.20 -3.69 5.69
C VAL A 59 11.00 -3.46 4.18
N VAL A 60 11.01 -2.21 3.72
CA VAL A 60 10.86 -1.86 2.30
C VAL A 60 11.88 -0.80 1.89
N ASP A 61 12.25 -0.79 0.61
CA ASP A 61 13.22 0.16 0.05
C ASP A 61 12.59 1.54 -0.24
N ARG A 62 11.29 1.55 -0.56
CA ARG A 62 10.53 2.75 -0.94
C ARG A 62 9.11 2.68 -0.40
N ILE A 63 8.55 3.83 -0.04
CA ILE A 63 7.15 3.95 0.41
C ILE A 63 6.41 4.97 -0.45
N SER A 64 5.22 4.61 -0.92
CA SER A 64 4.28 5.50 -1.61
C SER A 64 2.91 5.49 -0.93
N ILE A 65 2.22 6.62 -0.97
CA ILE A 65 0.83 6.74 -0.54
C ILE A 65 -0.08 6.63 -1.75
N VAL A 66 -1.12 5.79 -1.66
CA VAL A 66 -2.04 5.49 -2.76
C VAL A 66 -3.41 6.09 -2.47
N GLY A 67 -3.92 6.90 -3.40
CA GLY A 67 -5.18 7.62 -3.26
C GLY A 67 -5.16 8.69 -2.17
N GLY A 68 -6.34 9.16 -1.77
CA GLY A 68 -6.47 10.23 -0.77
C GLY A 68 -5.97 11.59 -1.27
N ASP A 69 -5.75 12.52 -0.34
CA ASP A 69 -5.19 13.84 -0.63
C ASP A 69 -3.67 13.75 -0.86
N PRO A 70 -3.13 14.18 -2.03
CA PRO A 70 -1.69 14.18 -2.29
C PRO A 70 -0.88 15.01 -1.28
N ALA A 71 -1.50 15.99 -0.61
CA ALA A 71 -0.85 16.78 0.44
C ALA A 71 -0.36 15.90 1.60
N ILE A 72 -1.03 14.77 1.87
CA ILE A 72 -0.63 13.80 2.90
C ILE A 72 0.74 13.20 2.58
N ALA A 73 0.99 12.87 1.31
CA ALA A 73 2.27 12.33 0.83
C ALA A 73 3.35 13.41 0.81
N PHE A 74 3.00 14.60 0.29
CA PHE A 74 3.89 15.75 0.23
C PHE A 74 4.43 16.14 1.61
N ALA A 75 3.55 16.23 2.62
CA ALA A 75 3.92 16.56 4.00
C ALA A 75 4.87 15.55 4.66
N ARG A 76 5.00 14.35 4.08
CA ARG A 76 5.83 13.24 4.58
C ARG A 76 7.04 12.95 3.70
N HIS A 77 7.24 13.75 2.65
CA HIS A 77 8.28 13.55 1.64
C HIS A 77 8.23 12.15 1.01
N LEU A 78 7.01 11.65 0.75
CA LEU A 78 6.77 10.36 0.10
C LEU A 78 6.13 10.57 -1.28
N SER A 79 6.31 9.59 -2.16
CA SER A 79 5.63 9.55 -3.46
C SER A 79 4.13 9.35 -3.30
N HIS A 80 3.35 9.92 -4.21
CA HIS A 80 1.90 9.74 -4.29
C HIS A 80 1.53 8.98 -5.56
N ILE A 81 0.62 8.03 -5.45
CA ILE A 81 0.03 7.29 -6.57
C ILE A 81 -1.46 7.64 -6.57
N GLU A 82 -1.94 8.20 -7.68
CA GLU A 82 -3.35 8.48 -7.84
C GLU A 82 -4.16 7.17 -7.93
N ASP A 83 -5.28 7.09 -7.21
CA ASP A 83 -6.27 6.04 -7.39
C ASP A 83 -7.27 6.50 -8.46
N HIS A 84 -7.10 6.01 -9.69
CA HIS A 84 -7.93 6.40 -10.84
C HIS A 84 -9.37 5.87 -10.73
N GLU A 85 -9.59 4.82 -9.93
CA GLU A 85 -10.89 4.19 -9.70
C GLU A 85 -11.40 4.48 -8.28
N LYS A 86 -11.51 5.77 -7.95
CA LYS A 86 -11.92 6.24 -6.62
C LYS A 86 -13.17 5.52 -6.10
N HIS A 87 -13.13 5.14 -4.83
CA HIS A 87 -14.26 4.54 -4.09
C HIS A 87 -14.70 3.15 -4.54
N ARG A 88 -13.90 2.46 -5.37
CA ARG A 88 -14.16 1.08 -5.80
C ARG A 88 -13.56 0.02 -4.85
N GLY A 89 -13.09 0.47 -3.69
CA GLY A 89 -12.53 -0.36 -2.63
C GLY A 89 -11.05 -0.68 -2.84
N PRO A 90 -10.47 -1.55 -1.99
CA PRO A 90 -9.03 -1.79 -1.96
C PRO A 90 -8.44 -2.37 -3.26
N TRP A 91 -9.24 -3.12 -4.03
CA TRP A 91 -8.79 -3.72 -5.29
C TRP A 91 -8.45 -2.70 -6.37
N ALA A 92 -9.22 -1.62 -6.48
CA ALA A 92 -8.92 -0.54 -7.42
C ALA A 92 -7.61 0.18 -7.09
N ALA A 93 -7.36 0.39 -5.78
CA ALA A 93 -6.11 0.97 -5.32
C ALA A 93 -4.92 0.04 -5.62
N LEU A 94 -5.06 -1.28 -5.43
CA LEU A 94 -4.04 -2.26 -5.81
C LEU A 94 -3.78 -2.30 -7.32
N ALA A 95 -4.83 -2.16 -8.14
CA ALA A 95 -4.68 -2.08 -9.60
C ALA A 95 -3.88 -0.83 -10.01
N SER A 96 -4.12 0.31 -9.36
CA SER A 96 -3.37 1.55 -9.58
C SER A 96 -1.88 1.39 -9.23
N VAL A 97 -1.57 0.67 -8.15
CA VAL A 97 -0.18 0.30 -7.81
C VAL A 97 0.45 -0.57 -8.90
N SER A 98 -0.27 -1.59 -9.36
CA SER A 98 0.25 -2.51 -10.40
C SER A 98 0.56 -1.79 -11.71
N ALA A 99 -0.27 -0.82 -12.10
CA ALA A 99 -0.02 0.02 -13.27
C ALA A 99 1.26 0.85 -13.08
N HIS A 100 1.38 1.55 -11.94
CA HIS A 100 2.52 2.42 -11.65
C HIS A 100 3.88 1.70 -11.59
N VAL A 101 3.91 0.45 -11.09
CA VAL A 101 5.15 -0.33 -10.98
C VAL A 101 5.57 -0.96 -12.33
N SER A 102 4.66 -0.99 -13.30
CA SER A 102 4.93 -1.56 -14.63
C SER A 102 5.46 -0.53 -15.64
N ASP A 103 5.43 0.77 -15.29
CA ASP A 103 5.97 1.88 -16.07
C ASP A 103 7.48 2.08 -15.78
#